data_AF-A0A8T1TZF2-F1
#
_entry.id   AF-A0A8T1TZF2-F1
#
_cell.length_a   1.000
_cell.length_b   1.000
_cell.length_c   1.000
_cell.angle_alpha   90.00
_cell.angle_beta   90.00
_cell.angle_gamma   90.00
#
_symmetry.space_group_name_H-M   'P 1'
#
loop_
_entity.id
_entity.type
_entity.pdbx_description
1 polymer ?
#
loop_
_entity_poly.entity_id
_entity_poly.type
_entity_poly.pdbx_seq_one_letter_code
_entity_poly.pdbx_strand_id
1 'polypeptide(L)'
;GRWDSEFKESLSRIWWAVCSIILWQSRNLAVHEGKRQTALQQVDWMWTNCLRQLNAVARKESRRTATRAQGIKLRLSIGCLDSMEGELAQPAEPLPPQAPWPKQMRWC
;
A
#
# COMPACT_ATOMS: atom_id res chain seq x y z
N GLY A 1 17.77 -17.13 -9.01
CA GLY A 1 17.46 -18.53 -8.65
C GLY A 1 16.04 -18.85 -9.09
N ARG A 2 15.66 -20.13 -9.15
CA ARG A 2 14.30 -20.57 -9.54
C ARG A 2 13.20 -20.02 -8.60
N TRP A 3 13.57 -19.70 -7.36
CA TRP A 3 12.72 -19.07 -6.34
C TRP A 3 12.33 -17.62 -6.67
N ASP A 4 13.16 -16.86 -7.38
CA ASP A 4 12.88 -15.44 -7.67
C ASP A 4 11.76 -15.31 -8.72
N SER A 5 11.69 -16.23 -9.69
CA SER A 5 10.70 -16.20 -10.76
C SER A 5 9.30 -16.57 -10.28
N GLU A 6 9.16 -17.61 -9.47
CA GLU A 6 7.85 -18.02 -8.91
C GLU A 6 7.30 -16.97 -7.95
N PHE A 7 8.17 -16.34 -7.16
CA PHE A 7 7.78 -15.27 -6.24
C PHE A 7 7.33 -14.02 -7.01
N LYS A 8 8.04 -13.65 -8.08
CA LYS A 8 7.69 -12.53 -8.95
C LYS A 8 6.37 -12.76 -9.68
N GLU A 9 6.11 -13.97 -10.18
CA GLU A 9 4.84 -14.32 -10.81
C GLU A 9 3.69 -14.25 -9.81
N SER A 10 3.88 -14.80 -8.61
CA SER A 10 2.89 -14.76 -7.53
C SER A 10 2.57 -13.33 -7.12
N LEU A 11 3.58 -12.47 -6.94
CA LEU A 11 3.41 -11.04 -6.67
C LEU A 11 2.66 -10.33 -7.80
N SER A 12 2.98 -10.63 -9.06
CA SER A 12 2.29 -10.04 -10.20
C SER A 12 0.81 -10.40 -10.21
N ARG A 13 0.46 -11.66 -9.92
CA ARG A 13 -0.94 -12.11 -9.84
C ARG A 13 -1.69 -11.45 -8.69
N ILE A 14 -1.06 -11.34 -7.52
CA ILE A 14 -1.63 -10.63 -6.38
C ILE A 14 -1.85 -9.15 -6.72
N TRP A 15 -0.85 -8.51 -7.33
CA TRP A 15 -0.93 -7.11 -7.76
C TRP A 15 -2.08 -6.87 -8.73
N TRP A 16 -2.20 -7.70 -9.79
CA TRP A 16 -3.29 -7.61 -10.75
C TRP A 16 -4.67 -7.81 -10.11
N ALA A 17 -4.80 -8.75 -9.18
CA ALA A 17 -6.05 -8.97 -8.45
C ALA A 17 -6.42 -7.76 -7.59
N VAL A 18 -5.46 -7.21 -6.84
CA VAL A 18 -5.64 -6.02 -6.01
C VAL A 18 -6.04 -4.82 -6.87
N CYS A 19 -5.29 -4.52 -7.93
CA CYS A 19 -5.60 -3.41 -8.86
C CYS A 19 -6.98 -3.56 -9.50
N SER A 20 -7.36 -4.77 -9.91
CA SER A 20 -8.68 -5.01 -10.52
C SER A 20 -9.82 -4.73 -9.56
N ILE A 21 -9.69 -5.15 -8.29
CA ILE A 21 -10.70 -4.89 -7.26
C ILE A 21 -10.80 -3.39 -6.97
N ILE A 22 -9.67 -2.69 -6.86
CA ILE A 22 -9.65 -1.23 -6.59
C ILE A 22 -10.28 -0.45 -7.72
N LEU A 23 -9.92 -0.76 -8.97
CA LEU A 23 -10.47 -0.11 -10.15
C LEU A 23 -11.98 -0.36 -10.25
N TRP A 24 -12.42 -1.59 -9.98
CA TRP A 24 -13.85 -1.93 -9.97
C TRP A 24 -14.61 -1.16 -8.89
N GLN A 25 -14.08 -1.09 -7.67
CA GLN A 25 -14.72 -0.33 -6.59
C GLN A 25 -14.72 1.17 -6.84
N SER A 26 -13.62 1.72 -7.35
CA SER A 26 -13.51 3.15 -7.71
C SER A 26 -14.54 3.49 -8.80
N ARG A 27 -14.69 2.61 -9.79
CA ARG A 27 -15.72 2.75 -10.82
C ARG A 27 -17.11 2.71 -10.20
N ASN A 28 -17.40 1.76 -9.31
CA ASN A 28 -18.72 1.66 -8.69
C ASN A 28 -19.03 2.87 -7.80
N LEU A 29 -18.06 3.37 -7.04
CA LEU A 29 -18.24 4.54 -6.20
C LEU A 29 -18.54 5.79 -7.04
N ALA A 30 -17.81 5.96 -8.16
CA ALA A 30 -18.01 7.07 -9.08
C ALA A 30 -19.36 6.98 -9.84
N VAL A 31 -19.75 5.77 -10.27
CA VAL A 31 -20.96 5.55 -11.08
C VAL A 31 -22.23 5.50 -10.24
N HIS A 32 -22.20 4.84 -9.07
CA HIS A 32 -23.39 4.60 -8.26
C HIS A 32 -23.59 5.59 -7.11
N GLU A 33 -22.52 6.07 -6.47
CA GLU A 33 -22.64 7.03 -5.37
C GLU A 33 -22.43 8.49 -5.78
N GLY A 34 -21.93 8.73 -7.01
CA GLY A 34 -21.61 10.08 -7.49
C GLY A 34 -20.49 10.78 -6.71
N LYS A 35 -19.79 10.04 -5.84
CA LYS A 35 -18.72 10.56 -4.98
C LYS A 35 -17.36 10.34 -5.63
N ARG A 36 -16.50 11.35 -5.56
CA ARG A 36 -15.07 11.23 -5.88
C ARG A 36 -14.31 11.11 -4.57
N GLN A 37 -13.67 9.97 -4.34
CA GLN A 37 -12.67 9.86 -3.28
C GLN A 37 -11.40 10.59 -3.73
N THR A 38 -10.73 11.25 -2.78
CA THR A 38 -9.38 11.77 -3.04
C THR A 38 -8.41 10.59 -3.15
N ALA A 39 -7.32 10.77 -3.91
CA ALA A 39 -6.32 9.70 -4.09
C ALA A 39 -5.79 9.18 -2.73
N LEU A 40 -5.61 10.07 -1.75
CA LEU A 40 -5.22 9.72 -0.38
C LEU A 40 -6.26 8.81 0.31
N GLN A 41 -7.54 9.13 0.21
CA GLN A 41 -8.61 8.30 0.79
C GLN A 41 -8.69 6.92 0.12
N GLN A 42 -8.43 6.84 -1.19
CA GLN A 42 -8.41 5.56 -1.90
C GLN A 42 -7.23 4.69 -1.45
N VAL A 43 -6.06 5.28 -1.27
CA VAL A 43 -4.86 4.57 -0.81
C VAL A 43 -5.05 4.05 0.62
N ASP A 44 -5.52 4.90 1.54
CA ASP A 44 -5.79 4.54 2.94
C ASP A 44 -6.82 3.41 3.04
N TRP A 45 -7.93 3.56 2.31
CA TRP A 45 -8.98 2.55 2.24
C TRP A 45 -8.49 1.22 1.63
N MET A 46 -7.68 1.30 0.57
CA MET A 46 -7.08 0.14 -0.10
C MET A 46 -6.14 -0.60 0.85
N TRP A 47 -5.26 0.15 1.51
CA TRP A 47 -4.27 -0.37 2.43
C TRP A 47 -4.94 -1.09 3.60
N THR A 48 -5.91 -0.45 4.24
CA THR A 48 -6.73 -1.04 5.32
C THR A 48 -7.40 -2.34 4.89
N ASN A 49 -8.00 -2.38 3.68
CA ASN A 49 -8.65 -3.60 3.21
C ASN A 49 -7.67 -4.71 2.84
N CYS A 50 -6.52 -4.38 2.25
CA CYS A 50 -5.47 -5.33 1.93
C CYS A 50 -4.94 -5.98 3.21
N LEU A 51 -4.58 -5.18 4.22
CA LEU A 51 -4.13 -5.67 5.53
C LEU A 51 -5.18 -6.57 6.19
N ARG A 52 -6.47 -6.19 6.12
CA ARG A 52 -7.56 -7.02 6.66
C ARG A 52 -7.62 -8.39 5.98
N GLN A 53 -7.51 -8.45 4.66
CA GLN A 53 -7.53 -9.70 3.91
C GLN A 53 -6.29 -10.56 4.20
N LEU A 54 -5.10 -9.96 4.23
CA LEU A 54 -3.86 -10.64 4.57
C LEU A 54 -3.92 -11.22 6.00
N ASN A 55 -4.45 -10.47 6.96
CA ASN A 55 -4.67 -10.96 8.32
C ASN A 55 -5.63 -12.15 8.38
N ALA A 56 -6.71 -12.12 7.59
CA ALA A 56 -7.63 -13.24 7.49
C ALA A 56 -6.95 -14.50 6.92
N VAL A 57 -6.11 -14.34 5.91
CA VAL A 57 -5.31 -15.44 5.33
C VAL A 57 -4.30 -15.97 6.35
N ALA A 58 -3.53 -15.10 7.01
CA ALA A 58 -2.58 -15.51 8.04
C ALA A 58 -3.24 -16.26 9.20
N ARG A 59 -4.44 -15.81 9.62
CA ARG A 59 -5.24 -16.50 10.64
C ARG A 59 -5.75 -17.86 10.16
N LYS A 60 -6.14 -17.98 8.89
CA LYS A 60 -6.58 -19.24 8.30
C LYS A 60 -5.43 -20.25 8.21
N GLU A 61 -4.27 -19.81 7.74
CA GLU A 61 -3.07 -20.66 7.58
C GLU A 61 -2.47 -21.05 8.94
N SER A 62 -2.46 -20.16 9.93
CA SER A 62 -1.95 -20.49 11.29
C SER A 62 -2.80 -21.53 12.03
N ARG A 63 -4.08 -21.69 11.66
CA ARG A 63 -4.98 -22.71 12.22
C ARG A 63 -4.78 -24.10 11.60
N ARG A 64 -4.15 -24.19 10.43
CA ARG A 64 -3.90 -25.47 9.75
C ARG A 64 -2.54 -26.01 10.19
N THR A 65 -2.47 -27.22 10.72
CA THR A 65 -1.20 -27.83 11.19
C THR A 65 -0.16 -27.93 10.07
N ALA A 66 -0.58 -28.24 8.84
CA ALA A 66 0.30 -28.34 7.68
C ALA A 66 0.98 -27.01 7.27
N THR A 67 0.31 -25.88 7.47
CA THR A 67 0.79 -24.55 7.03
C THR A 67 0.97 -23.56 8.19
N ARG A 68 0.97 -24.05 9.43
CA ARG A 68 1.01 -23.24 10.65
C ARG A 68 2.22 -22.29 10.68
N ALA A 69 3.40 -22.82 10.34
CA ALA A 69 4.63 -22.03 10.30
C ALA A 69 4.55 -20.91 9.24
N GLN A 70 3.93 -21.18 8.09
CA GLN A 70 3.71 -20.15 7.05
C GLN A 70 2.71 -19.09 7.53
N GLY A 71 1.63 -19.49 8.21
CA GLY A 71 0.67 -18.55 8.79
C GLY A 71 1.29 -17.64 9.86
N ILE A 72 2.19 -18.17 10.70
CA ILE A 72 2.94 -17.36 11.70
C ILE A 72 3.89 -16.38 10.99
N LYS A 73 4.68 -16.86 10.01
CA LYS A 73 5.57 -16.00 9.22
C LYS A 73 4.81 -14.88 8.54
N LEU A 74 3.70 -15.20 7.88
CA LEU A 74 2.85 -14.22 7.22
C LEU A 74 2.33 -13.17 8.21
N ARG A 75 1.92 -13.58 9.41
CA ARG A 75 1.47 -12.65 10.46
C ARG A 75 2.56 -11.71 10.94
N LEU A 76 3.79 -12.20 11.10
CA LEU A 76 4.94 -11.35 11.44
C LEU A 76 5.25 -10.35 10.33
N SER A 77 5.25 -10.81 9.07
CA SER A 77 5.47 -9.93 7.90
C SER A 77 4.38 -8.85 7.77
N ILE A 78 3.12 -9.18 8.07
CA ILE A 78 2.03 -8.20 8.12
C ILE A 78 2.28 -7.16 9.21
N GLY A 79 2.75 -7.57 10.40
CA GLY A 79 3.10 -6.63 11.47
C GLY A 79 4.23 -5.65 11.10
N CYS A 80 5.21 -6.10 10.30
CA CYS A 80 6.22 -5.21 9.73
C CYS A 80 5.61 -4.21 8.75
N LEU A 81 4.73 -4.65 7.86
CA LEU A 81 4.06 -3.77 6.89
C LEU A 81 3.20 -2.70 7.59
N ASP A 82 2.45 -3.08 8.62
CA ASP A 82 1.62 -2.19 9.43
C ASP A 82 2.47 -1.10 10.13
N SER A 83 3.66 -1.47 10.60
CA SER A 83 4.60 -0.52 11.21
C SER A 83 5.19 0.47 10.21
N MET A 84 5.38 0.07 8.95
CA MET A 84 5.92 0.95 7.88
C MET A 84 4.94 2.04 7.45
N GLU A 85 3.63 1.81 7.57
CA GLU A 85 2.62 2.85 7.32
C GLU A 85 2.79 4.04 8.28
N GLY A 86 3.12 3.78 9.54
CA GLY A 86 3.39 4.82 10.55
C GLY A 86 4.60 5.69 10.24
N GLU A 87 5.60 5.18 9.50
CA GLU A 87 6.78 5.95 9.10
C GLU A 87 6.53 6.83 7.87
N LEU A 88 5.69 6.38 6.93
CA LEU A 88 5.32 7.14 5.73
C LEU A 88 4.26 8.23 6.01
N ALA A 89 3.49 8.09 7.09
CA ALA A 89 2.51 9.07 7.54
C ALA A 89 3.12 10.27 8.27
N GLN A 90 4.45 10.30 8.49
CA GLN A 90 5.09 11.50 9.02
C GLN A 90 4.96 12.64 8.00
N PRO A 91 4.43 13.81 8.41
CA PRO A 91 4.33 14.95 7.52
C PRO A 91 5.73 15.28 7.02
N ALA A 92 5.88 15.35 5.70
CA ALA A 92 7.12 15.74 5.05
C ALA A 92 7.71 16.95 5.80
N GLU A 93 8.94 16.79 6.28
CA GLU A 93 9.69 17.83 6.95
C GLU A 93 9.54 19.13 6.12
N PRO A 94 9.14 20.26 6.74
CA PRO A 94 8.91 21.49 5.99
C PRO A 94 10.18 21.82 5.21
N LEU A 95 10.04 21.94 3.89
CA LEU A 95 11.15 22.29 3.01
C LEU A 95 11.89 23.48 3.61
N PRO A 96 13.24 23.43 3.68
CA PRO A 96 14.01 24.55 4.20
C PRO A 96 13.62 25.81 3.43
N PRO A 97 13.49 26.97 4.11
CA PRO A 97 13.09 28.21 3.46
C PRO A 97 14.01 28.46 2.27
N GLN A 98 13.41 28.66 1.10
CA GLN A 98 14.16 28.92 -0.13
C GLN A 98 15.15 30.05 0.12
N ALA A 99 16.43 29.80 -0.14
CA ALA A 99 17.47 30.80 0.01
C ALA A 99 17.10 32.03 -0.86
N PRO A 100 17.22 33.26 -0.35
CA PRO A 100 16.98 34.45 -1.14
C PRO A 100 18.03 34.51 -2.24
N TRP A 101 17.64 34.13 -3.45
CA TRP A 101 18.45 34.31 -4.65
C TRP A 101 18.87 35.79 -4.73
N PRO A 102 20.15 36.11 -4.97
CA PRO A 102 20.53 37.50 -5.17
C PRO A 102 19.78 38.04 -6.38
N LYS A 103 18.99 39.10 -6.17
CA LYS A 103 18.28 39.81 -7.23
C LYS A 103 19.29 40.13 -8.34
N GLN A 104 19.03 39.59 -9.52
CA GLN A 104 19.80 39.85 -10.73
C GLN A 104 19.89 41.37 -10.92
N MET A 105 21.09 41.93 -10.77
CA MET A 105 21.34 43.33 -11.07
C MET A 105 21.06 43.55 -12.55
N ARG A 106 20.00 44.32 -12.81
CA ARG A 106 19.69 44.83 -14.14
C ARG A 106 20.74 45.88 -14.46
N TRP A 107 21.75 45.52 -15.24
CA TRP A 107 22.63 46.48 -15.89
C TRP A 107 22.00 46.86 -17.23
N CYS A 108 21.88 48.17 -17.43
CA CYS A 108 21.35 48.91 -18.59
C CYS A 108 19.82 49.03 -18.66
#